data_AF-A0A3A4ZT24-F1
#
_entry.id   AF-A0A3A4ZT24-F1
#
_cell.length_a   1.000
_cell.length_b   1.000
_cell.length_c   1.000
_cell.angle_alpha   90.00
_cell.angle_beta   90.00
_cell.angle_gamma   90.00
#
_symmetry.space_group_name_H-M   'P 1'
#
loop_
_entity.id
_entity.type
_entity.pdbx_description
1 polymer ?
#
loop_
_entity_poly.entity_id
_entity_poly.type
_entity_poly.pdbx_seq_one_letter_code
_entity_poly.pdbx_strand_id
1 'polypeptide(L)' 'MGFFSSPKKFSSRNDIKEALYNVHSLSFEERQKVFDALEQELDGGGVTSEEFKKTIKRLRFEHKISEIDRDNLLKLL' A
#
# COMPACT_ATOMS: atom_id res chain seq x y z
N MET A 1 0.57 -19.55 23.15
CA MET A 1 -0.30 -18.61 22.41
C MET A 1 0.42 -17.28 22.35
N GLY A 2 0.90 -16.88 21.18
CA GLY A 2 1.41 -15.53 20.95
C GLY A 2 0.90 -15.09 19.59
N PHE A 3 -0.26 -14.46 19.57
CA PHE A 3 -0.79 -13.82 18.37
C PHE A 3 0.10 -12.61 18.09
N PHE A 4 1.20 -12.81 17.37
CA PHE A 4 1.92 -11.70 16.74
C PHE A 4 1.04 -11.19 15.60
N SER A 5 0.00 -10.44 15.94
CA SER A 5 -0.67 -9.60 14.94
C SER A 5 0.36 -8.58 14.50
N SER A 6 0.89 -8.75 13.28
CA SER A 6 1.75 -7.76 12.63
C SER A 6 1.16 -6.36 12.88
N PRO A 7 1.94 -5.40 13.40
CA PRO A 7 1.43 -4.06 13.66
C PRO A 7 0.84 -3.51 12.36
N LYS A 8 -0.43 -3.11 12.44
CA LYS A 8 -1.15 -2.52 11.31
C LYS A 8 -0.40 -1.25 10.91
N LYS A 9 -0.05 -1.16 9.64
CA LYS A 9 0.73 -0.03 9.13
C LYS A 9 -0.16 1.18 8.87
N PHE A 10 -1.31 0.89 8.28
CA PHE A 10 -2.30 1.88 7.91
C PHE A 10 -3.60 1.52 8.62
N SER A 11 -4.09 2.40 9.49
CA SER A 11 -5.29 2.12 10.26
C SER A 11 -6.55 2.59 9.52
N SER A 12 -6.41 3.57 8.64
CA SER A 12 -7.51 4.16 7.88
C SER A 12 -7.15 4.38 6.42
N ARG A 13 -8.19 4.51 5.58
CA ARG A 13 -8.03 4.92 4.17
C ARG A 13 -7.27 6.25 4.05
N ASN A 14 -7.46 7.16 5.01
CA ASN A 14 -6.76 8.43 5.02
C ASN A 14 -5.24 8.27 5.19
N ASP A 15 -4.78 7.38 6.07
CA ASP A 15 -3.34 7.09 6.22
C ASP A 15 -2.74 6.57 4.92
N ILE A 16 -3.44 5.68 4.21
CA ILE A 16 -2.99 5.18 2.91
C ILE A 16 -2.90 6.32 1.91
N LYS A 17 -3.93 7.16 1.83
CA LYS A 17 -3.97 8.28 0.90
C LYS A 17 -2.83 9.26 1.16
N GLU A 18 -2.57 9.61 2.42
CA GLU A 18 -1.45 10.49 2.80
C GLU A 18 -0.09 9.85 2.49
N ALA A 19 0.07 8.56 2.80
CA ALA A 19 1.31 7.84 2.52
C ALA A 19 1.60 7.77 1.01
N LEU A 20 0.57 7.53 0.19
CA LEU A 20 0.68 7.59 -1.27
C LEU A 20 0.94 9.01 -1.78
N TYR A 21 0.42 10.02 -1.11
CA TYR A 21 0.64 11.41 -1.48
C TYR A 21 2.10 11.84 -1.28
N ASN A 22 2.75 11.29 -0.25
CA ASN A 22 4.17 11.49 0.05
C ASN A 22 5.12 10.80 -0.93
N VAL A 23 4.63 9.87 -1.77
CA VAL A 23 5.45 9.23 -2.80
C VAL A 23 5.46 10.10 -4.06
N HIS A 24 6.51 10.91 -4.19
CA HIS A 24 6.70 11.80 -5.33
C HIS A 24 6.90 11.08 -6.68
N SER A 25 7.30 9.80 -6.66
CA SER A 25 7.48 9.04 -7.91
C SER A 25 6.17 8.60 -8.56
N LEU A 26 5.10 8.48 -7.77
CA LEU A 26 3.79 8.05 -8.29
C LEU A 26 3.05 9.20 -8.96
N SER A 27 2.65 8.99 -10.20
CA SER A 27 1.71 9.84 -10.91
C SER A 27 0.33 9.82 -10.24
N PHE A 28 -0.51 10.83 -10.51
CA PHE A 28 -1.86 10.90 -9.94
C PHE A 28 -2.68 9.63 -10.20
N GLU A 29 -2.64 9.10 -11.43
CA GLU A 29 -3.32 7.85 -11.80
C GLU A 29 -2.76 6.63 -11.06
N GLU A 30 -1.43 6.56 -10.88
CA GLU A 30 -0.79 5.43 -10.19
C GLU A 30 -1.10 5.45 -8.69
N ARG A 31 -1.10 6.63 -8.06
CA ARG A 31 -1.57 6.80 -6.68
C ARG A 31 -3.00 6.29 -6.53
N GLN A 32 -3.88 6.62 -7.46
CA GLN A 32 -5.27 6.17 -7.43
C GLN A 32 -5.38 4.65 -7.57
N LYS A 33 -4.62 4.03 -8.49
CA LYS A 33 -4.59 2.56 -8.65
C LYS A 33 -4.07 1.85 -7.39
N VAL A 34 -3.02 2.38 -6.78
CA VAL A 34 -2.45 1.81 -5.55
C VAL A 34 -3.44 1.98 -4.40
N PHE A 35 -4.07 3.15 -4.30
CA PHE A 35 -5.09 3.44 -3.30
C PHE A 35 -6.27 2.47 -3.42
N ASP A 36 -6.85 2.31 -4.62
CA ASP A 36 -8.00 1.43 -4.85
C ASP A 36 -7.66 -0.04 -4.51
N ALA A 37 -6.48 -0.51 -4.92
CA ALA A 37 -6.02 -1.86 -4.62
C ALA A 37 -5.76 -2.08 -3.12
N LEU A 38 -5.29 -1.06 -2.41
CA LEU A 38 -5.10 -1.13 -0.95
C LEU A 38 -6.42 -0.95 -0.20
N GLU A 39 -7.34 -0.14 -0.71
CA GLU A 39 -8.68 0.07 -0.16
C GLU A 39 -9.49 -1.23 -0.22
N GLN A 40 -9.35 -2.01 -1.30
CA GLN A 40 -9.96 -3.34 -1.40
C GLN A 40 -9.45 -4.32 -0.35
N GLU A 41 -8.19 -4.21 0.07
CA GLU A 41 -7.62 -5.04 1.15
C GLU A 41 -7.84 -4.40 2.53
N LEU A 42 -8.33 -3.15 2.60
CA LEU A 42 -8.63 -2.43 3.84
C LEU A 42 -10.03 -2.83 4.31
N ASP A 43 -10.16 -4.04 4.81
CA ASP A 43 -11.44 -4.64 5.24
C ASP A 43 -11.90 -4.08 6.61
N GLY A 44 -12.17 -2.77 6.66
CA GLY A 44 -12.65 -2.03 7.83
C GLY A 44 -11.67 -1.94 9.02
N GLY A 45 -10.58 -2.71 8.99
CA GLY A 45 -9.65 -2.87 10.11
C GLY A 45 -8.27 -2.26 9.88
N GLY A 46 -7.96 -1.75 8.70
CA GLY A 46 -6.63 -1.27 8.33
C GLY A 46 -5.79 -2.31 7.57
N VAL A 47 -4.72 -1.86 6.91
CA VAL A 47 -3.83 -2.69 6.11
C VAL A 47 -2.56 -3.02 6.89
N THR A 48 -2.24 -4.30 6.99
CA THR A 48 -0.99 -4.78 7.60
C THR A 48 0.20 -4.57 6.67
N SER A 49 1.41 -4.60 7.23
CA SER A 49 2.64 -4.52 6.43
C SER A 49 2.72 -5.62 5.37
N GLU A 50 2.17 -6.81 5.65
CA GLU A 50 2.17 -7.95 4.74
C GLU A 50 1.16 -7.78 3.61
N GLU A 51 -0.06 -7.34 3.92
CA GLU A 51 -1.07 -7.02 2.91
C GLU A 51 -0.58 -5.89 2.00
N PHE A 52 0.01 -4.84 2.58
CA PHE A 52 0.60 -3.77 1.78
C PHE A 52 1.66 -4.31 0.81
N LYS A 53 2.63 -5.11 1.30
CA LYS A 53 3.64 -5.74 0.44
C LYS A 53 3.01 -6.60 -0.66
N LYS A 54 1.97 -7.37 -0.32
CA LYS A 54 1.27 -8.24 -1.25
C LYS A 54 0.56 -7.43 -2.34
N THR A 55 -0.11 -6.35 -1.97
CA THR A 55 -0.76 -5.42 -2.90
C THR A 55 0.25 -4.74 -3.82
N ILE A 56 1.34 -4.19 -3.28
CA ILE A 56 2.41 -3.58 -4.09
C ILE A 56 3.02 -4.60 -5.06
N LYS A 57 3.28 -5.82 -4.59
CA LYS A 57 3.82 -6.90 -5.43
C LYS A 57 2.84 -7.30 -6.53
N ARG A 58 1.54 -7.36 -6.24
CA ARG A 58 0.47 -7.63 -7.22
C ARG A 58 0.40 -6.53 -8.26
N LEU A 59 0.36 -5.26 -7.85
CA LEU A 59 0.33 -4.12 -8.75
C LEU A 59 1.54 -4.07 -9.69
N ARG A 60 2.73 -4.38 -9.17
CA ARG A 60 3.94 -4.52 -9.98
C ARG A 60 3.82 -5.68 -10.97
N PHE A 61 3.32 -6.84 -10.53
CA PHE A 61 3.12 -8.00 -11.39
C PHE A 61 2.12 -7.72 -12.52
N GLU A 62 1.09 -6.91 -12.24
CA GLU A 62 0.12 -6.41 -13.23
C GLU A 62 0.65 -5.23 -14.07
N HIS A 63 1.93 -4.85 -13.93
CA HIS A 63 2.53 -3.68 -14.60
C HIS A 63 1.77 -2.36 -14.37
N LYS A 64 1.06 -2.24 -13.24
CA LYS A 64 0.31 -1.03 -12.87
C LYS A 64 1.15 0.05 -12.20
N ILE A 65 2.34 -0.32 -11.71
CA ILE A 65 3.33 0.56 -11.09
C ILE A 65 4.74 0.17 -11.56
N SER A 66 5.66 1.13 -11.58
CA SER A 66 7.05 0.88 -11.95
C SER A 66 7.85 0.24 -10.80
N GLU A 67 9.04 -0.28 -11.12
CA GLU A 67 9.95 -0.83 -10.10
C GLU A 67 10.40 0.24 -9.09
N ILE A 68 10.59 1.47 -9.57
CA ILE A 68 10.91 2.64 -8.73
C ILE A 68 9.77 2.92 -7.74
N ASP A 69 8.53 2.88 -8.20
CA ASP A 69 7.36 3.12 -7.35
C ASP A 69 7.18 2.03 -6.31
N ARG A 70 7.39 0.78 -6.71
CA ARG A 70 7.41 -0.36 -5.78
C ARG A 70 8.44 -0.11 -4.66
N ASP A 71 9.65 0.31 -5.00
CA ASP A 71 10.71 0.56 -4.01
C ASP A 71 10.34 1.72 -3.07
N ASN A 72 9.81 2.82 -3.61
CA ASN A 72 9.36 3.96 -2.81
C ASN A 72 8.15 3.63 -1.92
N LEU A 73 7.21 2.82 -2.41
CA LEU A 73 6.08 2.32 -1.63
C LEU A 73 6.55 1.39 -0.51
N LEU A 74 7.54 0.54 -0.78
CA LEU A 74 8.14 -0.31 0.26
C LEU A 74 8.88 0.48 1.33
N LYS A 75 9.40 1.68 1.04
CA LYS A 75 10.01 2.58 2.05
C LYS A 75 8.99 3.20 3.00
N LEU A 76 7.69 3.17 2.66
CA LEU A 76 6.62 3.55 3.58
C LEU A 76 6.39 2.48 4.67
N LEU A 77 6.99 1.30 4.51
CA LEU A 77 7.04 0.25 5.51
C LEU A 77 8.33 0.36 6.35
#